data_AF-A0A1R3RHS3-F1
#
_entry.id   AF-A0A1R3RHS3-F1
#
_cell.length_a   1.000
_cell.length_b   1.000
_cell.length_c   1.000
_cell.angle_alpha   90.00
_cell.angle_beta   90.00
_cell.angle_gamma   90.00
#
_symmetry.space_group_name_H-M   'P 1'
#
loop_
_entity.id
_entity.type
_entity.pdbx_description
1 polymer ?
#
loop_
_entity_poly.entity_id
_entity_poly.type
_entity_poly.pdbx_seq_one_letter_code
_entity_poly.pdbx_strand_id
1 'polypeptide(L)'
;MNSPSAEDEVTVAFTVTLSPSILSLSSSTSLKVLIHPRIVRSTRPGTPVTLLVNDTAFEASEPGEWQKAVAFGSLGRGLKSKHDPTRVIRFGVVRPHYPEPYYNPTSLYGRGCFVTLPGSGEAVVITHEITTARLFERSDLRPEDIQSGEEFQLCVSRQGRRMEWWCWGDLEGDLRGKNLHPWVQGEDSANTWHPKPSPEEIEGQNHVLGGDPEKLLVEDESGWVDVQMFRGFAGPALHPR
;
A
#
# COMPACT_ATOMS: atom_id res chain seq x y z
N MET A 1 24.87 -0.03 11.40
CA MET A 1 23.73 0.45 12.21
C MET A 1 22.49 0.47 11.35
N ASN A 2 21.37 -0.06 11.87
CA ASN A 2 20.10 -0.16 11.16
C ASN A 2 19.34 1.18 11.09
N SER A 3 19.51 2.04 12.11
CA SER A 3 18.97 3.40 12.08
C SER A 3 19.62 4.20 10.95
N PRO A 4 18.84 4.86 10.07
CA PRO A 4 19.37 5.80 9.08
C PRO A 4 20.04 7.02 9.73
N SER A 5 20.93 7.66 8.99
CA SER A 5 21.57 8.93 9.32
C SER A 5 20.99 10.08 8.49
N ALA A 6 21.38 11.33 8.79
CA ALA A 6 20.90 12.52 8.07
C ALA A 6 21.20 12.54 6.57
N GLU A 7 22.28 11.86 6.18
CA GLU A 7 22.76 11.78 4.80
C GLU A 7 22.22 10.56 4.06
N ASP A 8 21.53 9.66 4.76
CA ASP A 8 20.96 8.48 4.13
C ASP A 8 19.69 8.83 3.34
N GLU A 9 19.56 8.26 2.15
CA GLU A 9 18.44 8.47 1.24
C GLU A 9 18.17 7.17 0.49
N VAL A 10 16.89 6.91 0.21
CA VAL A 10 16.46 5.79 -0.61
C VAL A 10 15.34 6.23 -1.55
N THR A 11 15.40 5.75 -2.79
CA THR A 11 14.32 5.88 -3.75
C THR A 11 13.76 4.49 -4.03
N VAL A 12 12.46 4.35 -3.79
CA VAL A 12 11.66 3.17 -4.10
C VAL A 12 10.83 3.49 -5.32
N ALA A 13 10.92 2.67 -6.36
CA ALA A 13 9.97 2.73 -7.47
C ALA A 13 8.98 1.57 -7.35
N PHE A 14 7.76 1.75 -7.84
CA PHE A 14 6.82 0.66 -7.94
C PHE A 14 6.11 0.66 -9.29
N THR A 15 5.73 -0.55 -9.72
CA THR A 15 4.78 -0.74 -10.80
C THR A 15 3.48 -1.35 -10.30
N VAL A 16 2.41 -1.15 -11.05
CA VAL A 16 1.09 -1.69 -10.77
C VAL A 16 0.68 -2.58 -11.94
N THR A 17 0.10 -3.73 -11.64
CA THR A 17 -0.52 -4.61 -12.64
C THR A 17 -1.85 -5.11 -12.13
N LEU A 18 -2.77 -5.37 -13.05
CA LEU A 18 -4.12 -5.86 -12.75
C LEU A 18 -4.26 -7.30 -13.23
N SER A 19 -4.87 -8.15 -12.41
CA SER A 19 -5.15 -9.54 -12.76
C SER A 19 -6.57 -9.94 -12.31
N PRO A 20 -7.47 -10.34 -13.22
CA PRO A 20 -7.28 -10.36 -14.67
C PRO A 20 -7.28 -8.94 -15.29
N SER A 21 -6.70 -8.79 -16.48
CA SER A 21 -6.81 -7.57 -17.29
C SER A 21 -8.20 -7.39 -17.93
N ILE A 22 -8.95 -8.50 -18.03
CA ILE A 22 -10.36 -8.53 -18.43
C ILE A 22 -11.17 -9.09 -17.26
N LEU A 23 -11.95 -8.24 -16.62
CA LEU A 23 -12.79 -8.62 -15.49
C LEU A 23 -14.20 -8.99 -15.98
N SER A 24 -14.60 -10.23 -15.74
CA SER A 24 -15.97 -10.68 -15.98
C SER A 24 -16.87 -10.25 -14.82
N LEU A 25 -17.89 -9.46 -15.11
CA LEU A 25 -18.89 -9.00 -14.14
C LEU A 25 -19.95 -10.07 -13.83
N SER A 26 -19.97 -11.16 -14.58
CA SER A 26 -20.91 -12.28 -14.40
C SER A 26 -20.31 -13.43 -13.60
N SER A 27 -19.02 -13.40 -13.28
CA SER A 27 -18.36 -14.37 -12.42
C SER A 27 -18.07 -13.81 -11.04
N SER A 28 -17.76 -14.68 -10.09
CA SER A 28 -17.24 -14.31 -8.76
C SER A 28 -15.74 -13.99 -8.78
N THR A 29 -15.17 -13.66 -9.94
CA THR A 29 -13.74 -13.39 -10.08
C THR A 29 -13.40 -12.04 -9.44
N SER A 30 -12.44 -12.04 -8.52
CA SER A 30 -11.91 -10.81 -7.94
C SER A 30 -10.91 -10.13 -8.86
N LEU A 31 -10.90 -8.80 -8.85
CA LEU A 31 -9.83 -8.00 -9.42
C LEU A 31 -8.66 -7.97 -8.44
N LYS A 32 -7.50 -8.49 -8.84
CA LYS A 32 -6.25 -8.36 -8.10
C LYS A 32 -5.50 -7.14 -8.59
N VAL A 33 -5.14 -6.26 -7.66
CA VAL A 33 -4.20 -5.16 -7.87
C VAL A 33 -2.87 -5.60 -7.28
N LEU A 34 -1.86 -5.77 -8.13
CA LEU A 34 -0.53 -6.22 -7.76
C LEU A 34 0.41 -5.01 -7.80
N ILE A 35 1.00 -4.67 -6.65
CA ILE A 35 1.97 -3.59 -6.50
C ILE A 35 3.35 -4.22 -6.38
N HIS A 36 4.31 -3.74 -7.17
CA HIS A 36 5.66 -4.30 -7.27
C HIS A 36 6.72 -3.26 -6.86
N PRO A 37 6.86 -2.94 -5.56
CA PRO A 37 7.87 -1.99 -5.12
C PRO A 37 9.27 -2.60 -5.12
N ARG A 38 10.27 -1.79 -5.47
CA ARG A 38 11.70 -2.13 -5.45
C ARG A 38 12.57 -0.92 -5.18
N ILE A 39 13.76 -1.15 -4.64
CA ILE A 39 14.78 -0.11 -4.46
C ILE A 39 15.41 0.20 -5.82
N VAL A 40 15.39 1.47 -6.25
CA VAL A 40 16.05 1.93 -7.49
C VAL A 40 17.27 2.79 -7.23
N ARG A 41 17.34 3.43 -6.07
CA ARG A 41 18.52 4.19 -5.61
C ARG A 41 18.64 4.08 -4.09
N SER A 42 19.86 3.98 -3.59
CA SER A 42 20.15 3.89 -2.16
C SER A 42 21.54 4.44 -1.86
N THR A 43 21.69 5.17 -0.75
CA THR A 43 22.99 5.55 -0.20
C THR A 43 23.76 4.36 0.37
N ARG A 44 23.10 3.21 0.59
CA ARG A 44 23.68 1.94 1.02
C ARG A 44 23.30 0.82 0.03
N PRO A 45 23.92 0.78 -1.17
CA PRO A 45 23.63 -0.25 -2.17
C PRO A 45 23.79 -1.67 -1.60
N GLY A 46 22.90 -2.59 -2.00
CA GLY A 46 22.91 -3.97 -1.50
C GLY A 46 22.30 -4.15 -0.10
N THR A 47 21.96 -3.08 0.61
CA THR A 47 21.34 -3.16 1.94
C THR A 47 19.82 -3.16 1.82
N PRO A 48 19.10 -4.12 2.44
CA PRO A 48 17.64 -4.10 2.49
C PRO A 48 17.09 -2.87 3.21
N VAL A 49 15.84 -2.52 2.90
CA VAL A 49 15.12 -1.42 3.54
C VAL A 49 13.78 -1.93 4.06
N THR A 50 13.49 -1.65 5.32
CA THR A 50 12.19 -1.97 5.93
C THR A 50 11.36 -0.71 6.05
N LEU A 51 10.12 -0.78 5.59
CA LEU A 51 9.14 0.31 5.54
C LEU A 51 7.98 0.01 6.48
N LEU A 52 7.49 1.03 7.19
CA LEU A 52 6.18 1.00 7.83
C LEU A 52 5.11 1.36 6.79
N VAL A 53 4.19 0.45 6.50
CA VAL A 53 3.29 0.54 5.34
C VAL A 53 1.82 0.75 5.70
N ASN A 54 1.50 1.03 6.97
CA ASN A 54 0.13 1.25 7.44
C ASN A 54 -0.66 2.22 6.56
N ASP A 55 -1.86 1.82 6.16
CA ASP A 55 -2.82 2.60 5.38
C ASP A 55 -2.30 3.02 3.99
N THR A 56 -1.21 2.41 3.51
CA THR A 56 -0.61 2.67 2.19
C THR A 56 -1.03 1.60 1.17
N ALA A 57 -0.63 1.79 -0.09
CA ALA A 57 -0.79 0.75 -1.12
C ALA A 57 0.22 -0.41 -0.96
N PHE A 58 1.11 -0.34 0.03
CA PHE A 58 2.07 -1.40 0.33
C PHE A 58 1.63 -2.27 1.51
N GLU A 59 0.50 -1.96 2.18
CA GLU A 59 -0.09 -2.85 3.19
C GLU A 59 -0.89 -3.95 2.48
N ALA A 60 -0.36 -5.18 2.45
CA ALA A 60 -1.06 -6.30 1.86
C ALA A 60 -2.46 -6.48 2.49
N SER A 61 -3.47 -6.69 1.65
CA SER A 61 -4.80 -7.03 2.15
C SER A 61 -4.85 -8.54 2.42
N GLU A 62 -5.21 -8.96 3.62
CA GLU A 62 -5.50 -10.37 3.85
C GLU A 62 -6.78 -10.79 3.10
N PRO A 63 -6.79 -11.95 2.40
CA PRO A 63 -7.97 -12.44 1.72
C PRO A 63 -9.15 -12.63 2.68
N GLY A 64 -10.30 -12.04 2.34
CA GLY A 64 -11.51 -12.13 3.15
C GLY A 64 -11.58 -11.11 4.31
N GLU A 65 -10.50 -10.37 4.57
CA GLU A 65 -10.51 -9.27 5.52
C GLU A 65 -10.97 -7.94 4.88
N TRP A 66 -11.13 -6.93 5.74
CA TRP A 66 -11.46 -5.60 5.30
C TRP A 66 -10.32 -5.02 4.45
N GLN A 67 -10.62 -4.76 3.17
CA GLN A 67 -9.65 -4.25 2.19
C GLN A 67 -9.29 -2.78 2.46
N LYS A 68 -8.41 -2.56 3.44
CA LYS A 68 -8.02 -1.21 3.92
C LYS A 68 -7.48 -0.33 2.81
N ALA A 69 -6.58 -0.82 1.95
CA ALA A 69 -6.01 -0.03 0.86
C ALA A 69 -7.08 0.54 -0.10
N VAL A 70 -8.19 -0.19 -0.28
CA VAL A 70 -9.37 0.26 -1.04
C VAL A 70 -10.19 1.25 -0.20
N ALA A 71 -10.47 0.88 1.06
CA ALA A 71 -11.32 1.67 1.95
C ALA A 71 -10.69 3.01 2.36
N PHE A 72 -9.37 3.12 2.47
CA PHE A 72 -8.65 4.34 2.87
C PHE A 72 -8.15 5.16 1.68
N GLY A 73 -8.43 4.70 0.46
CA GLY A 73 -8.15 5.43 -0.77
C GLY A 73 -6.68 5.38 -1.21
N SER A 74 -5.91 4.42 -0.69
CA SER A 74 -4.52 4.17 -1.09
C SER A 74 -4.44 3.78 -2.57
N LEU A 75 -5.44 3.04 -3.08
CA LEU A 75 -5.61 2.71 -4.50
C LEU A 75 -6.44 3.75 -5.30
N GLY A 76 -6.55 4.98 -4.79
CA GLY A 76 -7.33 6.03 -5.42
C GLY A 76 -8.81 6.03 -5.02
N ARG A 77 -9.62 6.86 -5.68
CA ARG A 77 -11.06 7.01 -5.39
C ARG A 77 -11.92 5.90 -5.99
N GLY A 78 -11.36 5.11 -6.90
CA GLY A 78 -12.12 4.13 -7.69
C GLY A 78 -11.51 3.89 -9.07
N LEU A 79 -12.18 3.05 -9.84
CA LEU A 79 -11.87 2.83 -11.25
C LEU A 79 -12.55 3.92 -12.08
N LYS A 80 -11.78 4.68 -12.86
CA LYS A 80 -12.29 5.78 -13.70
C LYS A 80 -12.42 5.31 -15.14
N SER A 81 -13.53 5.61 -15.81
CA SER A 81 -13.65 5.27 -17.24
C SER A 81 -12.60 6.04 -18.07
N LYS A 82 -12.01 5.36 -19.06
CA LYS A 82 -11.07 6.00 -20.01
C LYS A 82 -11.77 6.93 -20.98
N HIS A 83 -13.03 6.67 -21.29
CA HIS A 83 -13.80 7.41 -22.30
C HIS A 83 -14.67 8.51 -21.68
N ASP A 84 -15.18 8.30 -20.47
CA ASP A 84 -16.00 9.28 -19.75
C ASP A 84 -15.48 9.50 -18.31
N PRO A 85 -14.71 10.57 -18.08
CA PRO A 85 -14.17 10.89 -16.76
C PRO A 85 -15.19 11.06 -15.63
N THR A 86 -16.47 11.26 -15.95
CA THR A 86 -17.56 11.39 -14.97
C THR A 86 -18.04 10.04 -14.45
N ARG A 87 -17.79 8.96 -15.20
CA ARG A 87 -18.11 7.58 -14.84
C ARG A 87 -16.98 6.99 -13.99
N VAL A 88 -17.27 6.78 -12.72
CA VAL A 88 -16.32 6.24 -11.74
C VAL A 88 -16.99 5.15 -10.93
N ILE A 89 -16.39 3.96 -10.91
CA ILE A 89 -16.74 2.90 -9.96
C ILE A 89 -16.06 3.24 -8.63
N ARG A 90 -16.79 3.87 -7.71
CA ARG A 90 -16.24 4.44 -6.49
C ARG A 90 -15.95 3.38 -5.44
N PHE A 91 -14.76 3.46 -4.84
CA PHE A 91 -14.37 2.58 -3.74
C PHE A 91 -14.98 2.99 -2.38
N GLY A 92 -15.54 4.19 -2.26
CA GLY A 92 -16.15 4.66 -1.01
C GLY A 92 -15.12 4.89 0.09
N VAL A 93 -14.22 5.84 -0.13
CA VAL A 93 -13.10 6.11 0.77
C VAL A 93 -13.60 6.63 2.13
N VAL A 94 -13.18 5.96 3.20
CA VAL A 94 -13.40 6.32 4.60
C VAL A 94 -12.09 6.87 5.17
N ARG A 95 -12.20 7.86 6.05
CA ARG A 95 -11.07 8.36 6.84
C ARG A 95 -11.30 7.95 8.29
N PRO A 96 -10.64 6.88 8.77
CA PRO A 96 -10.74 6.52 10.18
C PRO A 96 -10.16 7.64 11.04
N HIS A 97 -10.80 7.89 12.18
CA HIS A 97 -10.24 8.73 13.23
C HIS A 97 -9.62 7.80 14.27
N TYR A 98 -8.30 7.76 14.33
CA TYR A 98 -7.60 6.95 15.33
C TYR A 98 -7.46 7.70 16.66
N PRO A 99 -7.53 6.99 17.81
CA PRO A 99 -7.17 7.60 19.07
C PRO A 99 -5.67 7.91 19.11
N GLU A 100 -5.31 9.05 19.68
CA GLU A 100 -3.91 9.41 19.91
C GLU A 100 -3.45 8.95 21.31
N PRO A 101 -2.22 8.40 21.44
CA PRO A 101 -1.29 8.08 20.36
C PRO A 101 -1.75 6.83 19.57
N TYR A 102 -1.63 6.88 18.24
CA TYR A 102 -2.01 5.75 17.39
C TYR A 102 -1.12 4.52 17.59
N TYR A 103 0.18 4.72 17.78
CA TYR A 103 1.18 3.68 18.08
C TYR A 103 1.53 3.64 19.57
N ASN A 104 2.09 2.52 20.01
CA ASN A 104 2.77 2.49 21.30
C ASN A 104 3.97 3.45 21.23
N PRO A 105 4.14 4.37 22.20
CA PRO A 105 5.17 5.39 22.15
C PRO A 105 6.60 4.86 22.12
N THR A 106 6.82 3.61 22.53
CA THR A 106 8.16 2.99 22.61
C THR A 106 8.38 1.86 21.61
N SER A 107 7.36 1.49 20.82
CA SER A 107 7.46 0.41 19.85
C SER A 107 6.39 0.49 18.78
N LEU A 108 6.78 0.30 17.52
CA LEU A 108 5.86 0.14 16.40
C LEU A 108 5.25 -1.26 16.35
N TYR A 109 5.79 -2.24 17.10
CA TYR A 109 5.20 -3.57 17.16
C TYR A 109 3.81 -3.54 17.81
N GLY A 110 2.89 -4.32 17.25
CA GLY A 110 1.50 -4.45 17.71
C GLY A 110 0.47 -3.76 16.80
N ARG A 111 0.84 -2.63 16.16
CA ARG A 111 0.00 -1.95 15.15
C ARG A 111 0.71 -1.67 13.83
N GLY A 112 2.05 -1.67 13.83
CA GLY A 112 2.82 -1.48 12.61
C GLY A 112 2.72 -2.68 11.68
N CYS A 113 2.41 -2.41 10.42
CA CYS A 113 2.53 -3.33 9.30
C CYS A 113 3.79 -2.95 8.54
N PHE A 114 4.61 -3.94 8.18
CA PHE A 114 5.90 -3.68 7.58
C PHE A 114 6.14 -4.48 6.31
N VAL A 115 6.95 -3.91 5.42
CA VAL A 115 7.47 -4.58 4.22
C VAL A 115 8.97 -4.35 4.17
N THR A 116 9.74 -5.42 3.97
CA THR A 116 11.15 -5.32 3.63
C THR A 116 11.34 -5.41 2.13
N LEU A 117 12.00 -4.40 1.55
CA LEU A 117 12.48 -4.40 0.18
C LEU A 117 13.91 -4.94 0.13
N PRO A 118 14.19 -5.97 -0.70
CA PRO A 118 15.53 -6.53 -0.84
C PRO A 118 16.54 -5.51 -1.36
N GLY A 119 17.75 -5.51 -0.78
CA GLY A 119 18.87 -4.69 -1.24
C GLY A 119 19.38 -5.02 -2.64
N SER A 120 18.96 -6.17 -3.19
CA SER A 120 19.25 -6.59 -4.57
C SER A 120 18.53 -5.74 -5.62
N GLY A 121 17.51 -4.98 -5.22
CA GLY A 121 16.63 -4.25 -6.15
C GLY A 121 15.55 -5.13 -6.80
N GLU A 122 15.42 -6.38 -6.37
CA GLU A 122 14.29 -7.24 -6.76
C GLU A 122 12.98 -6.68 -6.21
N ALA A 123 11.91 -6.78 -7.02
CA ALA A 123 10.59 -6.35 -6.59
C ALA A 123 9.94 -7.39 -5.69
N VAL A 124 9.29 -6.92 -4.63
CA VAL A 124 8.35 -7.74 -3.85
C VAL A 124 6.96 -7.61 -4.46
N VAL A 125 6.08 -8.59 -4.24
CA VAL A 125 4.71 -8.55 -4.78
C VAL A 125 3.71 -8.36 -3.64
N ILE A 126 2.98 -7.25 -3.69
CA ILE A 126 1.92 -6.93 -2.74
C ILE A 126 0.59 -7.06 -3.47
N THR A 127 -0.31 -7.88 -2.94
CA THR A 127 -1.58 -8.20 -3.61
C THR A 127 -2.75 -7.61 -2.83
N HIS A 128 -3.60 -6.86 -3.53
CA HIS A 128 -4.93 -6.50 -3.04
C HIS A 128 -5.98 -7.21 -3.87
N GLU A 129 -6.82 -8.00 -3.23
CA GLU A 129 -7.93 -8.66 -3.89
C GLU A 129 -9.24 -7.88 -3.65
N ILE A 130 -9.86 -7.44 -4.74
CA ILE A 130 -11.10 -6.66 -4.71
C ILE A 130 -12.20 -7.47 -5.40
N THR A 131 -13.17 -7.94 -4.63
CA THR A 131 -14.30 -8.69 -5.18
C THR A 131 -15.19 -7.79 -6.03
N THR A 132 -15.89 -8.36 -7.02
CA THR A 132 -16.88 -7.61 -7.81
C THR A 132 -17.93 -6.95 -6.91
N ALA A 133 -18.41 -7.64 -5.88
CA ALA A 133 -19.34 -7.06 -4.91
C ALA A 133 -18.75 -5.81 -4.23
N ARG A 134 -17.48 -5.85 -3.82
CA ARG A 134 -16.81 -4.71 -3.17
C ARG A 134 -16.52 -3.54 -4.10
N LEU A 135 -16.22 -3.81 -5.38
CA LEU A 135 -16.03 -2.78 -6.40
C LEU A 135 -17.26 -1.86 -6.48
N PHE A 136 -18.45 -2.43 -6.41
CA PHE A 136 -19.70 -1.69 -6.59
C PHE A 136 -20.42 -1.32 -5.28
N GLU A 137 -20.03 -1.89 -4.13
CA GLU A 137 -20.70 -1.69 -2.83
C GLU A 137 -20.96 -0.21 -2.48
N ARG A 138 -20.02 0.68 -2.83
CA ARG A 138 -20.05 2.12 -2.51
C ARG A 138 -20.08 3.01 -3.74
N SER A 139 -20.43 2.44 -4.88
CA SER A 139 -20.49 3.10 -6.18
C SER A 139 -21.93 3.42 -6.55
N ASP A 140 -22.14 4.55 -7.24
CA ASP A 140 -23.44 4.86 -7.86
C ASP A 140 -23.66 4.07 -9.16
N LEU A 141 -22.56 3.71 -9.84
CA LEU A 141 -22.60 2.72 -10.91
C LEU A 141 -22.78 1.33 -10.32
N ARG A 142 -23.59 0.49 -10.98
CA ARG A 142 -23.78 -0.92 -10.68
C ARG A 142 -23.22 -1.78 -11.81
N PRO A 143 -23.00 -3.09 -11.62
CA PRO A 143 -22.57 -3.99 -12.70
C PRO A 143 -23.45 -3.87 -13.96
N GLU A 144 -24.76 -3.71 -13.77
CA GLU A 144 -25.77 -3.54 -14.82
C GLU A 144 -25.75 -2.20 -15.57
N ASP A 145 -24.90 -1.26 -15.15
CA ASP A 145 -24.69 0.03 -15.82
C ASP A 145 -23.41 0.05 -16.69
N ILE A 146 -22.57 -0.99 -16.62
CA ILE A 146 -21.29 -1.11 -17.35
C ILE A 146 -21.44 -1.79 -18.71
N GLN A 147 -21.11 -1.12 -19.82
CA GLN A 147 -21.20 -1.76 -21.14
C GLN A 147 -20.11 -2.83 -21.30
N SER A 148 -20.42 -3.93 -22.00
CA SER A 148 -19.41 -4.97 -22.24
C SER A 148 -18.30 -4.42 -23.13
N GLY A 149 -17.05 -4.58 -22.68
CA GLY A 149 -15.87 -4.02 -23.33
C GLY A 149 -15.48 -2.62 -22.82
N GLU A 150 -16.25 -2.01 -21.91
CA GLU A 150 -15.92 -0.70 -21.33
C GLU A 150 -14.60 -0.78 -20.54
N GLU A 151 -13.69 0.17 -20.81
CA GLU A 151 -12.38 0.24 -20.17
C GLU A 151 -12.37 1.23 -19.00
N PHE A 152 -11.86 0.77 -17.87
CA PHE A 152 -11.60 1.59 -16.69
C PHE A 152 -10.12 1.57 -16.35
N GLN A 153 -9.67 2.59 -15.64
CA GLN A 153 -8.28 2.76 -15.22
C GLN A 153 -8.20 3.02 -13.71
N LEU A 154 -7.14 2.49 -13.11
CA LEU A 154 -6.77 2.65 -11.71
C LEU A 154 -5.40 3.33 -11.61
N CYS A 155 -5.20 4.12 -10.55
CA CYS A 155 -3.90 4.67 -10.22
C CYS A 155 -3.79 4.75 -8.68
N VAL A 156 -2.64 4.37 -8.14
CA VAL A 156 -2.33 4.51 -6.71
C VAL A 156 -2.36 5.99 -6.35
N SER A 157 -3.06 6.38 -5.29
CA SER A 157 -3.17 7.79 -4.91
C SER A 157 -1.84 8.32 -4.36
N ARG A 158 -1.66 9.65 -4.33
CA ARG A 158 -0.49 10.25 -3.66
C ARG A 158 -0.41 9.84 -2.18
N GLN A 159 -1.55 9.73 -1.51
CA GLN A 159 -1.62 9.28 -0.11
C GLN A 159 -1.18 7.82 0.03
N GLY A 160 -1.56 6.96 -0.91
CA GLY A 160 -1.16 5.55 -0.92
C GLY A 160 0.33 5.30 -1.11
N ARG A 161 1.12 6.35 -1.42
CA ARG A 161 2.58 6.29 -1.62
C ARG A 161 3.37 6.89 -0.46
N ARG A 162 2.70 7.52 0.51
CA ARG A 162 3.36 8.20 1.62
C ARG A 162 3.82 7.16 2.64
N MET A 163 5.09 7.22 3.01
CA MET A 163 5.66 6.38 4.07
C MET A 163 6.03 7.28 5.24
N GLU A 164 5.68 6.87 6.45
CA GLU A 164 5.88 7.68 7.66
C GLU A 164 7.11 7.23 8.45
N TRP A 165 7.65 6.04 8.17
CA TRP A 165 8.81 5.48 8.87
C TRP A 165 9.55 4.47 7.99
N TRP A 166 10.88 4.46 8.07
CA TRP A 166 11.73 3.49 7.38
C TRP A 166 13.08 3.29 8.10
N CYS A 167 13.72 2.13 7.90
CA CYS A 167 15.07 1.87 8.38
C CYS A 167 15.85 0.90 7.47
N TRP A 168 17.14 0.73 7.74
CA TRP A 168 17.99 -0.24 7.06
C TRP A 168 17.89 -1.64 7.70
N GLY A 169 17.85 -2.66 6.87
CA GLY A 169 17.92 -4.06 7.27
C GLY A 169 16.63 -4.83 7.02
N ASP A 170 16.77 -6.15 7.07
CA ASP A 170 15.67 -7.10 6.88
C ASP A 170 14.98 -7.47 8.20
N LEU A 171 13.65 -7.58 8.19
CA LEU A 171 12.85 -7.92 9.38
C LEU A 171 13.21 -9.27 9.99
N GLU A 172 13.44 -10.27 9.14
CA GLU A 172 13.75 -11.64 9.56
C GLU A 172 15.26 -11.87 9.78
N GLY A 173 16.09 -10.96 9.26
CA GLY A 173 17.54 -10.92 9.41
C GLY A 173 18.01 -9.87 10.41
N ASP A 174 18.51 -8.75 9.91
CA ASP A 174 19.24 -7.73 10.70
C ASP A 174 18.39 -7.10 11.82
N LEU A 175 17.08 -6.99 11.59
CA LEU A 175 16.13 -6.38 12.50
C LEU A 175 15.51 -7.39 13.46
N ARG A 176 15.83 -8.68 13.33
CA ARG A 176 15.27 -9.72 14.20
C ARG A 176 15.65 -9.47 15.65
N GLY A 177 14.64 -9.35 16.51
CA GLY A 177 14.82 -9.07 17.94
C GLY A 177 15.23 -7.62 18.26
N LYS A 178 15.22 -6.72 17.28
CA LYS A 178 15.32 -5.27 17.49
C LYS A 178 13.97 -4.72 17.92
N ASN A 179 13.96 -3.56 18.59
CA ASN A 179 12.74 -2.82 18.88
C ASN A 179 12.58 -1.62 17.94
N LEU A 180 11.65 -1.68 16.99
CA LEU A 180 11.42 -0.58 16.04
C LEU A 180 10.69 0.56 16.76
N HIS A 181 11.39 1.67 17.01
CA HIS A 181 10.85 2.81 17.75
C HIS A 181 10.09 3.77 16.81
N PRO A 182 8.95 4.34 17.22
CA PRO A 182 8.14 5.21 16.35
C PRO A 182 8.79 6.55 16.02
N TRP A 183 9.74 7.05 16.83
CA TRP A 183 10.48 8.27 16.52
C TRP A 183 11.21 8.16 15.17
N VAL A 184 11.11 9.22 14.37
CA VAL A 184 11.81 9.39 13.10
C VAL A 184 12.72 10.60 13.13
N GLN A 185 13.80 10.54 12.36
CA GLN A 185 14.69 11.67 12.18
C GLN A 185 13.97 12.88 11.56
N GLY A 186 14.32 14.08 12.01
CA GLY A 186 13.71 15.33 11.54
C GLY A 186 12.47 15.76 12.34
N GLU A 187 11.95 14.88 13.21
CA GLU A 187 10.77 15.15 14.04
C GLU A 187 11.14 15.63 15.46
N ASP A 188 12.04 16.62 15.56
CA ASP A 188 12.51 17.14 16.85
C ASP A 188 11.60 18.26 17.44
N SER A 189 10.30 18.23 17.13
CA SER A 189 9.37 19.25 17.63
C SER A 189 8.95 18.99 19.09
N ALA A 190 8.76 20.05 19.87
CA ALA A 190 8.35 19.96 21.28
C ALA A 190 6.96 19.31 21.50
N ASN A 191 6.20 19.07 20.43
CA ASN A 191 4.85 18.48 20.45
C ASN A 191 4.80 17.10 19.76
N THR A 192 5.93 16.41 19.60
CA THR A 192 5.88 15.04 19.07
C THR A 192 5.31 14.07 20.09
N TRP A 193 4.40 13.21 19.63
CA TRP A 193 3.84 12.13 20.44
C TRP A 193 4.87 11.04 20.79
N HIS A 194 5.99 11.03 20.07
CA HIS A 194 7.04 10.05 20.15
C HIS A 194 8.37 10.78 20.38
N PRO A 195 8.74 11.09 21.64
CA PRO A 195 10.01 11.76 21.91
C PRO A 195 11.17 10.88 21.47
N LYS A 196 12.29 11.52 21.09
CA LYS A 196 13.52 10.81 20.77
C LYS A 196 14.02 10.06 22.01
N PRO A 197 14.27 8.73 21.93
CA PRO A 197 14.85 8.00 23.05
C PRO A 197 16.29 8.46 23.29
N SER A 198 16.71 8.44 24.55
CA SER A 198 18.09 8.71 24.97
C SER A 198 19.06 7.65 24.43
N PRO A 199 20.38 7.96 24.33
CA PRO A 199 21.38 6.97 23.94
C PRO A 199 21.36 5.71 24.80
N GLU A 200 21.15 5.86 26.11
CA GLU A 200 21.08 4.75 27.06
C GLU A 200 19.83 3.88 26.83
N GLU A 201 18.68 4.48 26.49
CA GLU A 201 17.48 3.74 26.11
C GLU A 201 17.66 3.01 24.78
N ILE A 202 18.31 3.65 23.80
CA ILE A 202 18.58 3.05 22.49
C ILE A 202 19.42 1.77 22.67
N GLU A 203 20.49 1.85 23.46
CA GLU A 203 21.36 0.70 23.73
C GLU A 203 20.64 -0.34 24.60
N GLY A 204 20.04 0.08 25.71
CA GLY A 204 19.42 -0.81 26.70
C GLY A 204 18.18 -1.55 26.19
N GLN A 205 17.40 -0.93 25.29
CA GLN A 205 16.19 -1.53 24.69
C GLN A 205 16.39 -1.98 23.24
N ASN A 206 17.61 -1.91 22.72
CA ASN A 206 17.97 -2.36 21.38
C ASN A 206 17.11 -1.70 20.29
N HIS A 207 16.91 -0.38 20.41
CA HIS A 207 16.04 0.38 19.51
C HIS A 207 16.65 0.56 18.12
N VAL A 208 15.78 0.48 17.11
CA VAL A 208 16.05 0.97 15.76
C VAL A 208 15.12 2.16 15.50
N LEU A 209 15.72 3.27 15.10
CA LEU A 209 15.02 4.54 14.86
C LEU A 209 14.70 4.69 13.38
N GLY A 210 13.63 5.42 13.07
CA GLY A 210 13.27 5.71 11.69
C GLY A 210 14.12 6.82 11.08
N GLY A 211 14.39 6.71 9.78
CA GLY A 211 14.97 7.79 9.00
C GLY A 211 13.98 8.90 8.71
N ASP A 212 14.47 10.01 8.19
CA ASP A 212 13.65 11.15 7.76
C ASP A 212 12.70 10.72 6.63
N PRO A 213 11.37 10.85 6.79
CA PRO A 213 10.41 10.49 5.75
C PRO A 213 10.63 11.23 4.42
N GLU A 214 11.17 12.45 4.44
CA GLU A 214 11.46 13.22 3.22
C GLU A 214 12.68 12.69 2.45
N LYS A 215 13.48 11.81 3.08
CA LYS A 215 14.62 11.11 2.45
C LYS A 215 14.23 9.76 1.85
N LEU A 216 12.95 9.37 1.96
CA LEU A 216 12.39 8.21 1.29
C LEU A 216 11.47 8.67 0.16
N LEU A 217 11.99 8.59 -1.07
CA LEU A 217 11.23 8.95 -2.27
C LEU A 217 10.50 7.72 -2.81
N VAL A 218 9.22 7.88 -3.15
CA VAL A 218 8.40 6.80 -3.73
C VAL A 218 7.88 7.21 -5.10
N GLU A 219 8.36 6.54 -6.14
CA GLU A 219 8.07 6.83 -7.55
C GLU A 219 7.10 5.80 -8.13
N ASP A 220 6.07 6.29 -8.83
CA ASP A 220 5.13 5.45 -9.58
C ASP A 220 5.55 5.42 -11.05
N GLU A 221 6.00 4.25 -11.50
CA GLU A 221 6.43 4.03 -12.88
C GLU A 221 5.28 3.56 -13.79
N SER A 222 4.10 3.26 -13.23
CA SER A 222 2.94 2.77 -14.00
C SER A 222 1.94 3.87 -14.35
N GLY A 223 1.70 4.79 -13.43
CA GLY A 223 0.66 5.79 -13.59
C GLY A 223 -0.73 5.15 -13.61
N TRP A 224 -1.44 5.27 -14.74
CA TRP A 224 -2.76 4.67 -14.92
C TRP A 224 -2.63 3.27 -15.52
N VAL A 225 -3.31 2.30 -14.90
CA VAL A 225 -3.38 0.92 -15.37
C VAL A 225 -4.81 0.52 -15.73
N ASP A 226 -4.95 -0.15 -16.87
CA ASP A 226 -6.24 -0.41 -17.49
C ASP A 226 -6.81 -1.78 -17.10
N VAL A 227 -8.13 -1.85 -16.97
CA VAL A 227 -8.92 -3.06 -16.87
C VAL A 227 -10.13 -2.94 -17.79
N GLN A 228 -10.34 -3.96 -18.61
CA GLN A 228 -11.54 -4.08 -19.42
C GLN A 228 -12.62 -4.83 -18.66
N MET A 229 -13.84 -4.33 -18.67
CA MET A 229 -14.99 -4.96 -18.03
C MET A 229 -15.83 -5.70 -19.07
N PHE A 230 -16.19 -6.96 -18.80
CA PHE A 230 -17.01 -7.76 -19.70
C PHE A 230 -18.21 -8.34 -18.97
N ARG A 231 -19.40 -8.31 -19.59
CA ARG A 231 -20.54 -9.09 -19.10
C ARG A 231 -20.58 -10.39 -19.87
N GLY A 232 -20.48 -11.52 -19.17
CA GLY A 232 -20.72 -12.82 -19.79
C GLY A 232 -22.13 -12.85 -20.36
N PHE A 233 -22.30 -13.44 -21.54
CA PHE A 233 -23.64 -13.80 -22.02
C PHE A 233 -24.21 -14.82 -21.02
N ALA A 234 -25.29 -14.47 -20.33
CA ALA A 234 -26.16 -15.49 -19.77
C ALA A 234 -26.72 -16.27 -20.96
N GLY A 235 -26.12 -17.41 -21.28
CA GLY A 235 -26.70 -18.33 -22.24
C GLY A 235 -28.15 -18.63 -21.83
N PRO A 236 -29.10 -18.74 -22.77
CA PRO A 236 -30.48 -19.05 -22.42
C PRO A 236 -30.49 -20.32 -21.58
N ALA A 237 -31.13 -20.26 -20.41
CA ALA A 237 -31.34 -21.42 -19.56
C ALA A 237 -32.00 -22.50 -20.42
N LEU A 238 -31.26 -23.57 -20.71
CA LEU A 238 -31.81 -24.74 -21.36
C LEU A 238 -32.81 -25.34 -20.37
N HIS A 239 -34.10 -25.02 -20.56
CA HIS A 239 -35.17 -25.70 -19.87
C HIS A 239 -35.09 -27.19 -20.21
N PRO A 240 -34.95 -28.09 -19.23
CA PRO A 240 -35.12 -29.51 -19.48
C PRO A 240 -36.58 -29.73 -19.88
N ARG A 241 -36.77 -30.36 -21.04
CA ARG A 241 -38.06 -30.93 -21.45
C ARG A 241 -38.26 -32.28 -20.78
#